data_AF-A0A352B7J8-F1
#
_entry.id   AF-A0A352B7J8-F1
#
_cell.length_a   1.000
_cell.length_b   1.000
_cell.length_c   1.000
_cell.angle_alpha   90.00
_cell.angle_beta   90.00
_cell.angle_gamma   90.00
#
_symmetry.space_group_name_H-M   'P 1'
#
loop_
_entity.id
_entity.type
_entity.pdbx_description
1 polymer ?
#
loop_
_entity_poly.entity_id
_entity_poly.type
_entity_poly.pdbx_seq_one_letter_code
_entity_poly.pdbx_strand_id
1 'polypeptide(L)'
;AAEVAEPAPEAARAALAHFAEPRFLHQVRAGAGGQVMASADDLGDALAAAAAGRFPVDLPWRVHFHCPIHQQAVGQVATTQAELRRAIRHLVTTSACDHLEVETYTWSVLPEGERPTSDAALATALAAEVGWARDEIVTAGTGR
;
A
#
# COMPACT_ATOMS: atom_id res chain seq x y z
N ALA A 1 -1.04 1.84 0.98
CA ALA A 1 -1.73 0.58 1.35
C ALA A 1 -1.34 -0.49 0.36
N ALA A 2 -1.39 -1.73 0.81
CA ALA A 2 -1.16 -2.87 -0.06
C ALA A 2 -2.33 -3.82 -0.08
N GLU A 3 -2.34 -4.65 -1.10
CA GLU A 3 -3.36 -5.63 -1.36
C GLU A 3 -2.74 -7.00 -1.54
N VAL A 4 -3.32 -7.99 -0.88
CA VAL A 4 -3.10 -9.40 -1.16
C VAL A 4 -4.41 -9.93 -1.73
N ALA A 5 -4.45 -10.08 -3.05
CA ALA A 5 -5.64 -10.53 -3.77
C ALA A 5 -6.06 -11.94 -3.35
N GLU A 6 -5.09 -12.81 -3.07
CA GLU A 6 -5.32 -14.20 -2.68
C GLU A 6 -4.57 -14.50 -1.37
N PRO A 7 -5.19 -14.25 -0.20
CA PRO A 7 -4.56 -14.51 1.08
C PRO A 7 -4.70 -15.96 1.53
N ALA A 8 -5.34 -16.85 0.75
CA ALA A 8 -5.52 -18.26 1.08
C ALA A 8 -4.20 -19.05 1.21
N PRO A 9 -3.20 -18.88 0.32
CA PRO A 9 -1.90 -19.53 0.49
C PRO A 9 -1.18 -19.00 1.72
N GLU A 10 -0.60 -19.89 2.53
CA GLU A 10 0.19 -19.51 3.70
C GLU A 10 1.37 -18.60 3.33
N ALA A 11 2.02 -18.87 2.18
CA ALA A 11 3.11 -18.05 1.67
C ALA A 11 2.71 -16.58 1.44
N ALA A 12 1.48 -16.33 0.97
CA ALA A 12 0.97 -14.97 0.77
C ALA A 12 0.81 -14.22 2.10
N ARG A 13 0.32 -14.90 3.14
CA ARG A 13 0.22 -14.35 4.50
C ARG A 13 1.60 -14.22 5.18
N ALA A 14 2.52 -15.14 4.92
CA ALA A 14 3.89 -15.08 5.42
C ALA A 14 4.65 -13.87 4.84
N ALA A 15 4.41 -13.52 3.57
CA ALA A 15 4.97 -12.30 2.99
C ALA A 15 4.51 -11.04 3.75
N LEU A 16 3.23 -10.97 4.13
CA LEU A 16 2.68 -9.88 4.94
C LEU A 16 3.33 -9.78 6.32
N ALA A 17 3.72 -10.89 6.94
CA ALA A 17 4.31 -10.88 8.29
C ALA A 17 5.59 -10.02 8.38
N HIS A 18 6.32 -9.81 7.29
CA HIS A 18 7.50 -8.94 7.25
C HIS A 18 7.17 -7.44 7.41
N PHE A 19 5.89 -7.07 7.25
CA PHE A 19 5.39 -5.72 7.46
C PHE A 19 4.79 -5.53 8.85
N ALA A 20 4.59 -6.60 9.62
CA ALA A 20 4.09 -6.49 11.00
C ALA A 20 5.22 -6.00 11.91
N GLU A 21 5.12 -4.75 12.35
CA GLU A 21 6.06 -4.14 13.29
C GLU A 21 5.30 -3.44 14.43
N PRO A 22 5.91 -3.26 15.62
CA PRO A 22 5.18 -2.89 16.83
C PRO A 22 4.84 -1.40 16.99
N ARG A 23 5.35 -0.52 16.13
CA ARG A 23 5.23 0.94 16.28
C ARG A 23 3.93 1.51 15.67
N PHE A 24 3.47 0.94 14.57
CA PHE A 24 2.34 1.42 13.77
C PHE A 24 1.24 0.35 13.70
N LEU A 25 -0.01 0.80 13.63
CA LEU A 25 -1.16 -0.08 13.46
C LEU A 25 -1.39 -0.37 11.98
N HIS A 26 -1.32 -1.65 11.61
CA HIS A 26 -1.48 -2.12 10.24
C HIS A 26 -2.91 -2.61 10.00
N GLN A 27 -3.85 -1.68 10.00
CA GLN A 27 -5.28 -1.98 9.86
C GLN A 27 -5.54 -2.88 8.65
N VAL A 28 -6.21 -4.02 8.87
CA VAL A 28 -6.53 -5.00 7.83
C VAL A 28 -8.02 -4.95 7.52
N ARG A 29 -8.37 -4.96 6.24
CA ARG A 29 -9.74 -5.07 5.74
C ARG A 29 -9.82 -6.22 4.77
N ALA A 30 -10.67 -7.20 5.06
CA ALA A 30 -11.00 -8.28 4.13
C ALA A 30 -12.35 -8.00 3.48
N GLY A 31 -12.39 -8.05 2.15
CA GLY A 31 -13.59 -7.69 1.42
C GLY A 31 -13.42 -7.69 -0.09
N ALA A 32 -14.55 -7.66 -0.78
CA ALA A 32 -14.61 -7.61 -2.24
C ALA A 32 -15.79 -6.74 -2.68
N GLY A 33 -15.76 -6.23 -3.91
CA GLY A 33 -16.86 -5.46 -4.47
C GLY A 33 -17.20 -4.17 -3.71
N GLY A 34 -16.24 -3.60 -2.97
CA GLY A 34 -16.45 -2.40 -2.15
C GLY A 34 -17.12 -2.67 -0.79
N GLN A 35 -17.36 -3.93 -0.43
CA GLN A 35 -17.89 -4.31 0.88
C GLN A 35 -16.78 -4.90 1.75
N VAL A 36 -16.64 -4.36 2.97
CA VAL A 36 -15.77 -4.93 4.01
C VAL A 36 -16.57 -5.97 4.79
N MET A 37 -16.06 -7.19 4.86
CA MET A 37 -16.70 -8.32 5.55
C MET A 37 -16.02 -8.66 6.86
N ALA A 38 -14.72 -8.35 7.00
CA ALA A 38 -14.00 -8.46 8.26
C ALA A 38 -12.94 -7.36 8.36
N SER A 39 -12.63 -6.99 9.60
CA SER A 39 -11.63 -5.98 9.92
C SER A 39 -10.81 -6.38 11.14
N ALA A 40 -9.53 -6.04 11.12
CA ALA A 40 -8.66 -6.06 12.29
C ALA A 40 -7.96 -4.70 12.42
N ASP A 41 -7.66 -4.31 13.66
CA ASP A 41 -6.98 -3.04 13.93
C ASP A 41 -5.48 -3.11 13.63
N ASP A 42 -4.90 -4.32 13.68
CA ASP A 42 -3.50 -4.57 13.34
C ASP A 42 -3.33 -5.88 12.55
N LEU A 43 -2.24 -5.98 11.80
CA LEU A 43 -1.91 -7.11 10.94
C LEU A 43 -1.56 -8.35 11.74
N GLY A 44 -0.87 -8.20 12.88
CA GLY A 44 -0.57 -9.32 13.77
C GLY A 44 -1.84 -10.04 14.23
N ASP A 45 -2.87 -9.28 14.60
CA ASP A 45 -4.16 -9.81 15.02
C ASP A 45 -4.90 -10.53 13.88
N ALA A 46 -4.89 -9.95 12.67
CA ALA A 46 -5.48 -10.57 11.50
C ALA A 46 -4.81 -11.91 11.16
N LEU A 47 -3.47 -11.97 11.19
CA LEU A 47 -2.69 -13.17 10.94
C LEU A 47 -2.98 -14.25 11.99
N ALA A 48 -3.00 -13.90 13.28
CA ALA A 48 -3.32 -14.83 14.36
C ALA A 48 -4.77 -15.34 14.27
N ALA A 49 -5.73 -14.46 13.94
CA ALA A 49 -7.12 -14.83 13.75
C ALA A 49 -7.31 -15.73 12.53
N ALA A 50 -6.62 -15.47 11.41
CA ALA A 50 -6.65 -16.31 10.22
C ALA A 50 -6.08 -17.72 10.50
N ALA A 51 -4.96 -17.81 11.21
CA ALA A 51 -4.39 -19.10 11.63
C ALA A 51 -5.35 -19.92 12.50
N ALA A 52 -6.20 -19.25 13.27
CA ALA A 52 -7.24 -19.90 14.07
C ALA A 52 -8.60 -20.05 13.36
N GLY A 53 -8.69 -19.78 12.06
CA GLY A 53 -9.93 -19.88 11.28
C GLY A 53 -11.00 -18.83 11.61
N ARG A 54 -10.61 -17.70 12.23
CA ARG A 54 -11.50 -16.62 12.67
C ARG A 54 -11.43 -15.36 11.81
N PHE A 55 -10.60 -15.35 10.77
CA PHE A 55 -10.52 -14.26 9.80
C PHE A 55 -10.55 -14.84 8.38
N PRO A 56 -11.37 -14.30 7.46
CA PRO A 56 -11.55 -14.89 6.13
C PRO A 56 -10.26 -14.82 5.32
N VAL A 57 -9.93 -15.90 4.62
CA VAL A 57 -8.74 -16.00 3.75
C VAL A 57 -9.10 -16.22 2.28
N ASP A 58 -10.39 -16.38 2.00
CA ASP A 58 -11.03 -16.49 0.69
C ASP A 58 -11.39 -15.13 0.07
N LEU A 59 -11.14 -14.04 0.80
CA LEU A 59 -11.37 -12.66 0.37
C LEU A 59 -10.05 -11.89 0.31
N PRO A 60 -9.86 -10.97 -0.65
CA PRO A 60 -8.70 -10.09 -0.68
C PRO A 60 -8.50 -9.33 0.62
N TRP A 61 -7.26 -9.19 1.05
CA TRP A 61 -6.89 -8.35 2.19
C TRP A 61 -6.28 -7.05 1.70
N ARG A 62 -6.80 -5.93 2.20
CA ARG A 62 -6.13 -4.62 2.13
C ARG A 62 -5.52 -4.31 3.47
N VAL A 63 -4.22 -4.08 3.48
CA VAL A 63 -3.44 -3.79 4.69
C VAL A 63 -2.95 -2.36 4.61
N HIS A 64 -3.22 -1.60 5.66
CA HIS A 64 -2.69 -0.25 5.79
C HIS A 64 -1.20 -0.32 6.17
N PHE A 65 -0.36 -0.02 5.20
CA PHE A 65 1.02 0.39 5.44
C PHE A 65 1.44 1.40 4.37
N HIS A 66 2.48 2.16 4.70
CA HIS A 66 3.07 3.11 3.77
C HIS A 66 3.95 2.34 2.78
N CYS A 67 3.66 2.50 1.50
CA CYS A 67 4.42 1.89 0.40
C CYS A 67 4.94 3.02 -0.48
N PRO A 68 6.12 2.89 -1.09
CA PRO A 68 6.55 3.87 -2.06
C PRO A 68 5.57 3.98 -3.20
N ILE A 69 5.03 5.18 -3.44
CA ILE A 69 3.88 5.36 -4.35
C ILE A 69 4.19 4.98 -5.80
N HIS A 70 5.47 5.03 -6.18
CA HIS A 70 5.96 4.65 -7.51
C HIS A 70 6.12 3.14 -7.70
N GLN A 71 6.03 2.34 -6.64
CA GLN A 71 6.15 0.88 -6.71
C GLN A 71 4.79 0.18 -6.81
N GLN A 72 4.68 -0.79 -7.71
CA GLN A 72 3.48 -1.64 -7.86
C GLN A 72 3.47 -2.82 -6.87
N ALA A 73 4.61 -3.14 -6.29
CA ALA A 73 4.76 -4.17 -5.27
C ALA A 73 5.94 -3.82 -4.35
N VAL A 74 5.88 -4.27 -3.10
CA VAL A 74 7.00 -4.26 -2.14
C VAL A 74 7.28 -5.71 -1.77
N GLY A 75 8.45 -6.23 -2.15
CA GLY A 75 8.70 -7.67 -2.15
C GLY A 75 7.65 -8.43 -2.97
N GLN A 76 6.93 -9.35 -2.32
CA GLN A 76 5.87 -10.17 -2.95
C GLN A 76 4.46 -9.59 -2.80
N VAL A 77 4.31 -8.44 -2.15
CA VAL A 77 3.01 -7.87 -1.80
C VAL A 77 2.68 -6.72 -2.76
N ALA A 78 1.57 -6.84 -3.49
CA ALA A 78 1.14 -5.81 -4.43
C ALA A 78 0.66 -4.55 -3.70
N THR A 79 0.92 -3.37 -4.27
CA THR A 79 0.43 -2.09 -3.72
C THR A 79 -0.91 -1.70 -4.35
N THR A 80 -1.63 -0.78 -3.72
CA THR A 80 -2.83 -0.16 -4.31
C THR A 80 -2.49 1.01 -5.24
N GLN A 81 -1.38 0.94 -5.98
CA GLN A 81 -0.95 2.02 -6.88
C GLN A 81 -2.00 2.26 -7.99
N ALA A 82 -2.65 1.20 -8.48
CA ALA A 82 -3.67 1.33 -9.53
C ALA A 82 -4.84 2.20 -9.06
N GLU A 83 -5.29 2.03 -7.81
CA GLU A 83 -6.31 2.86 -7.17
C GLU A 83 -5.83 4.31 -7.02
N LEU A 84 -4.57 4.51 -6.61
CA LEU A 84 -3.98 5.84 -6.49
C LEU A 84 -3.98 6.58 -7.84
N ARG A 85 -3.59 5.92 -8.93
CA ARG A 85 -3.65 6.50 -10.29
C ARG A 85 -5.06 6.91 -10.68
N ARG A 86 -6.06 6.06 -10.36
CA ARG A 86 -7.48 6.37 -10.62
C ARG A 86 -7.96 7.57 -9.81
N ALA A 87 -7.55 7.66 -8.54
CA ALA A 87 -7.85 8.79 -7.67
C ALA A 87 -7.22 10.10 -8.19
N ILE A 88 -5.93 10.10 -8.51
CA ILE A 88 -5.23 11.27 -9.08
C ILE A 88 -5.93 11.73 -10.35
N ARG A 89 -6.23 10.82 -11.29
CA ARG A 89 -6.95 11.15 -12.52
C ARG A 89 -8.30 11.80 -12.23
N HIS A 90 -9.07 11.25 -11.30
CA HIS A 90 -10.37 11.80 -10.93
C HIS A 90 -10.23 13.22 -10.36
N LEU A 91 -9.35 13.43 -9.38
CA LEU A 91 -9.11 14.74 -8.75
C LEU A 91 -8.66 15.78 -9.78
N VAL A 92 -7.71 15.42 -10.64
CA VAL A 92 -7.18 16.32 -11.67
C VAL A 92 -8.21 16.62 -12.76
N THR A 93 -8.98 15.65 -13.24
CA THR A 93 -9.94 15.89 -14.34
C THR A 93 -11.19 16.66 -13.89
N THR A 94 -11.57 16.53 -12.62
CA THR A 94 -12.74 17.22 -12.04
C THR A 94 -12.40 18.54 -11.38
N SER A 95 -11.12 18.87 -11.23
CA SER A 95 -10.68 20.01 -10.40
C SER A 95 -11.27 19.94 -8.98
N ALA A 96 -11.34 18.74 -8.39
CA ALA A 96 -11.93 18.55 -7.05
C ALA A 96 -11.08 19.16 -5.92
N CYS A 97 -9.81 19.49 -6.19
CA CYS A 97 -8.90 20.15 -5.25
C CYS A 97 -7.87 20.99 -6.00
N ASP A 98 -7.38 22.05 -5.34
CA ASP A 98 -6.35 22.95 -5.88
C ASP A 98 -4.92 22.50 -5.54
N HIS A 99 -4.78 21.65 -4.52
CA HIS A 99 -3.48 21.21 -4.00
C HIS A 99 -3.43 19.70 -3.83
N LEU A 100 -2.29 19.12 -4.19
CA LEU A 100 -1.94 17.72 -3.96
C LEU A 100 -0.63 17.69 -3.18
N GLU A 101 -0.58 16.87 -2.14
CA GLU A 101 0.60 16.66 -1.29
C GLU A 101 1.16 15.26 -1.51
N VAL A 102 2.49 15.13 -1.44
CA VAL A 102 3.19 13.86 -1.44
C VAL A 102 3.93 13.73 -0.12
N GLU A 103 3.53 12.76 0.69
CA GLU A 103 4.12 12.44 1.98
C GLU A 103 5.16 11.32 1.79
N THR A 104 6.42 11.55 2.18
CA THR A 104 7.56 10.65 1.85
C THR A 104 8.31 10.11 3.07
N TYR A 105 7.78 10.27 4.29
CA TYR A 105 8.39 9.69 5.49
C TYR A 105 7.87 8.26 5.63
N THR A 106 8.75 7.25 5.75
CA THR A 106 8.48 5.84 6.18
C THR A 106 9.49 4.81 5.66
N TRP A 107 10.54 5.20 4.93
CA TRP A 107 11.51 4.25 4.38
C TRP A 107 12.15 3.29 5.39
N SER A 108 12.24 3.68 6.67
CA SER A 108 12.76 2.82 7.75
C SER A 108 11.77 1.75 8.25
N VAL A 109 10.49 1.82 7.90
CA VAL A 109 9.46 0.84 8.30
C VAL A 109 9.19 -0.21 7.23
N LEU A 110 9.78 -0.08 6.04
CA LEU A 110 9.74 -1.13 5.03
C LEU A 110 10.44 -2.40 5.55
N PRO A 111 10.16 -3.59 4.99
CA PRO A 111 10.96 -4.78 5.26
C PRO A 111 12.44 -4.51 5.01
N GLU A 112 13.34 -5.10 5.79
CA GLU A 112 14.77 -4.78 5.79
C GLU A 112 15.41 -4.81 4.40
N GLY A 113 15.08 -5.81 3.56
CA GLY A 113 15.60 -5.94 2.20
C GLY A 113 15.10 -4.89 1.21
N GLU A 114 14.06 -4.13 1.56
CA GLU A 114 13.42 -3.12 0.70
C GLU A 114 13.84 -1.68 1.09
N ARG A 115 14.64 -1.53 2.16
CA ARG A 115 15.06 -0.22 2.67
C ARG A 115 16.22 0.36 1.85
N PRO A 116 16.25 1.68 1.59
CA PRO A 116 17.45 2.35 1.12
C PRO A 116 18.59 2.19 2.13
N THR A 117 19.77 1.77 1.66
CA THR A 117 20.93 1.45 2.51
C THR A 117 21.96 2.58 2.62
N SER A 118 21.68 3.74 2.00
CA SER A 118 22.53 4.93 2.04
C SER A 118 21.71 6.20 1.80
N ASP A 119 22.24 7.35 2.17
CA ASP A 119 21.61 8.66 1.92
C ASP A 119 21.38 8.91 0.43
N ALA A 120 22.31 8.46 -0.43
CA ALA A 120 22.16 8.57 -1.88
C ALA A 120 21.01 7.69 -2.40
N ALA A 121 20.88 6.47 -1.88
CA ALA A 121 19.76 5.59 -2.21
C ALA A 121 18.43 6.17 -1.72
N LEU A 122 18.39 6.74 -0.51
CA LEU A 122 17.21 7.40 0.03
C LEU A 122 16.82 8.60 -0.82
N ALA A 123 17.75 9.49 -1.15
CA ALA A 123 17.49 10.65 -2.01
C ALA A 123 16.96 10.25 -3.39
N THR A 124 17.50 9.17 -3.97
CA THR A 124 17.02 8.61 -5.24
C THR A 124 15.58 8.12 -5.12
N ALA A 125 15.25 7.43 -4.04
CA ALA A 125 13.92 6.87 -3.81
C ALA A 125 12.87 7.96 -3.55
N LEU A 126 13.22 9.00 -2.79
CA LEU A 126 12.40 10.19 -2.60
C LEU A 126 12.14 10.94 -3.91
N ALA A 127 13.19 11.13 -4.73
CA ALA A 127 13.05 11.76 -6.04
C ALA A 127 12.15 10.94 -6.97
N ALA A 128 12.19 9.61 -6.90
CA ALA A 128 11.32 8.73 -7.67
C ALA A 128 9.84 8.86 -7.26
N GLU A 129 9.53 8.97 -5.97
CA GLU A 129 8.15 9.21 -5.50
C GLU A 129 7.59 10.54 -6.02
N VAL A 130 8.32 11.63 -5.81
CA VAL A 130 7.89 12.97 -6.24
C VAL A 130 7.80 13.05 -7.77
N GLY A 131 8.77 12.47 -8.48
CA GLY A 131 8.77 12.40 -9.94
C GLY A 131 7.57 11.64 -10.48
N TRP A 132 7.28 10.46 -9.92
CA TRP A 132 6.11 9.67 -10.31
C TRP A 132 4.80 10.42 -10.08
N ALA A 133 4.62 11.04 -8.91
CA ALA A 133 3.41 11.80 -8.61
C ALA A 133 3.22 12.97 -9.60
N ARG A 134 4.28 13.72 -9.88
CA ARG A 134 4.27 14.79 -10.89
C ARG A 134 3.83 14.26 -12.25
N ASP A 135 4.40 13.15 -12.70
CA ASP A 135 4.14 12.60 -14.03
C ASP A 135 2.70 12.10 -14.15
N GLU A 136 2.13 11.46 -13.13
CA GLU A 136 0.71 11.08 -13.11
C GLU A 136 -0.22 12.30 -13.14
N ILE A 137 0.10 13.37 -12.40
CA ILE A 137 -0.68 14.61 -12.39
C ILE A 137 -0.65 15.28 -13.77
N VAL A 138 0.54 15.42 -14.37
CA VAL A 138 0.69 16.02 -15.71
C VAL A 138 -0.06 15.19 -16.76
N THR A 139 0.10 13.87 -16.73
CA THR A 139 -0.58 12.96 -17.67
C THR A 139 -2.10 13.03 -17.53
N ALA A 140 -2.62 13.14 -16.31
CA ALA A 140 -4.06 13.33 -16.10
C ALA A 140 -4.57 14.69 -16.60
N GLY A 141 -3.72 15.72 -16.60
CA GLY A 141 -4.05 17.07 -17.07
C GLY A 141 -3.98 17.25 -18.58
N THR A 142 -3.07 16.56 -19.28
CA THR A 142 -2.89 16.66 -20.74
C THR A 142 -3.98 15.96 -21.56
N GLY A 143 -4.84 15.16 -20.91
CA GLY A 143 -6.04 14.58 -21.51
C GLY A 143 -7.29 15.48 -21.50
N ARG A 144 -7.16 16.76 -21.12
CA ARG A 144 -8.23 17.76 -21.18
C ARG A 144 -8.36 18.39 -22.57
#